data_AF-A0A3C1K9P8-F1
#
_entry.id   AF-A0A3C1K9P8-F1
#
_cell.length_a   1.000
_cell.length_b   1.000
_cell.length_c   1.000
_cell.angle_alpha   90.00
_cell.angle_beta   90.00
_cell.angle_gamma   90.00
#
_symmetry.space_group_name_H-M   'P 1'
#
loop_
_entity.id
_entity.type
_entity.pdbx_description
1 polymer ?
#
loop_
_entity_poly.entity_id
_entity_poly.type
_entity_poly.pdbx_seq_one_letter_code
_entity_poly.pdbx_strand_id
1 'polypeptide(L)' 'AWLGAALGVPVRSVAPADADAHFGWIGRFFAADIAASATLTRERFAWEPTGPTLAEDIAAGAYSG' A
#
# COMPACT_ATOMS: atom_id res chain seq x y z
N ALA A 1 4.28 7.38 -1.88
CA ALA A 1 5.15 8.50 -1.48
C ALA A 1 6.14 8.11 -0.39
N TRP A 2 5.68 7.57 0.75
CA TRP A 2 6.57 7.20 1.87
C TRP A 2 7.72 6.26 1.50
N LEU A 3 7.47 5.21 0.71
CA LEU A 3 8.54 4.33 0.23
C LEU A 3 9.59 5.07 -0.62
N GLY A 4 9.15 5.98 -1.50
CA GLY A 4 10.07 6.79 -2.30
C GLY A 4 10.92 7.71 -1.45
N ALA A 5 10.34 8.32 -0.41
CA ALA A 5 11.08 9.13 0.56
C ALA A 5 12.09 8.29 1.35
N ALA A 6 11.69 7.12 1.85
CA ALA A 6 12.56 6.21 2.58
C ALA A 6 13.74 5.70 1.74
N LEU A 7 13.51 5.46 0.44
CA LEU A 7 14.53 4.98 -0.50
C LEU A 7 15.30 6.10 -1.21
N GLY A 8 14.94 7.36 -0.98
CA GLY A 8 15.55 8.52 -1.67
C GLY A 8 15.30 8.56 -3.18
N VAL A 9 14.19 7.99 -3.67
CA VAL A 9 13.83 7.94 -5.10
C VAL A 9 12.59 8.78 -5.42
N PRO A 10 12.55 9.46 -6.57
CA PRO A 10 11.39 10.24 -6.97
C PRO A 10 10.19 9.33 -7.23
N VAL A 11 8.99 9.82 -6.91
CA VAL A 11 7.73 9.12 -7.16
C VAL A 11 6.82 9.95 -8.06
N ARG A 12 5.99 9.27 -8.85
CA ARG A 12 4.99 9.90 -9.73
C ARG A 12 3.65 9.20 -9.56
N SER A 13 2.58 9.98 -9.42
CA SER A 13 1.22 9.45 -9.46
C SER A 13 0.83 9.07 -10.88
N VAL A 14 0.09 7.97 -11.03
CA VAL A 14 -0.50 7.52 -12.30
C VAL A 14 -2.01 7.56 -12.12
N ALA A 15 -2.72 8.25 -13.02
CA ALA A 15 -4.18 8.30 -12.94
C ALA A 15 -4.77 6.92 -13.27
N PRO A 16 -5.91 6.51 -12.67
CA PRO A 16 -6.52 5.22 -12.94
C PRO A 16 -6.80 4.96 -14.44
N ALA A 17 -7.16 6.02 -15.19
CA ALA A 17 -7.41 5.94 -16.63
C ALA A 17 -6.14 5.59 -17.45
N ASP A 18 -4.96 5.91 -16.93
CA ASP A 18 -3.68 5.67 -17.60
C ASP A 18 -3.02 4.35 -17.16
N ALA A 19 -3.61 3.64 -16.19
CA ALA A 19 -3.00 2.47 -15.57
C ALA A 19 -2.76 1.32 -16.56
N ASP A 20 -3.67 1.07 -17.49
CA ASP A 20 -3.50 0.05 -18.53
C ASP A 20 -2.33 0.38 -19.45
N ALA A 21 -2.23 1.63 -19.91
CA ALA A 21 -1.14 2.05 -20.77
C ALA A 21 0.22 2.00 -20.05
N HIS A 22 0.22 2.24 -18.73
CA HIS A 22 1.45 2.26 -17.94
C HIS A 22 1.90 0.88 -17.45
N PHE A 23 0.96 0.03 -17.01
CA PHE A 23 1.24 -1.25 -16.35
C PHE A 23 0.84 -2.48 -17.19
N GLY A 24 0.20 -2.29 -18.35
CA GLY A 24 -0.19 -3.39 -19.25
C GLY A 24 -1.30 -4.27 -18.66
N TRP A 25 -1.12 -5.59 -18.76
CA TRP A 25 -2.16 -6.58 -18.44
C TRP A 25 -2.67 -6.52 -16.98
N ILE A 26 -1.85 -6.02 -16.04
CA ILE A 26 -2.21 -5.87 -14.63
C ILE A 26 -2.72 -4.46 -14.27
N GLY A 27 -2.74 -3.53 -15.24
CA GLY A 27 -3.12 -2.13 -15.01
C GLY A 27 -4.51 -1.97 -14.38
N ARG A 28 -5.47 -2.79 -14.80
CA ARG A 28 -6.82 -2.82 -14.20
C ARG A 28 -6.83 -3.13 -12.71
N PHE A 29 -5.92 -3.98 -12.24
CA PHE A 29 -5.81 -4.29 -10.82
C PHE A 29 -5.29 -3.08 -10.04
N PHE A 30 -4.27 -2.39 -10.54
CA PHE A 30 -3.75 -1.17 -9.89
C PHE A 30 -4.67 0.04 -10.01
N ALA A 31 -5.55 0.07 -11.00
CA ALA A 31 -6.59 1.09 -11.13
C ALA A 31 -7.76 0.88 -10.16
N ALA A 32 -7.92 -0.32 -9.61
CA ALA A 32 -9.05 -0.64 -8.75
C ALA A 32 -8.83 -0.11 -7.32
N ASP A 33 -9.88 0.48 -6.74
CA ASP A 33 -9.92 0.83 -5.33
C ASP A 33 -10.31 -0.41 -4.50
N ILE A 34 -9.31 -1.16 -4.06
CA ILE A 34 -9.48 -2.43 -3.31
C ILE A 34 -9.25 -2.17 -1.81
N ALA A 35 -10.09 -1.32 -1.23
CA ALA A 35 -10.05 -1.06 0.21
C ALA A 35 -10.45 -2.32 1.00
N ALA A 36 -9.59 -2.76 1.91
CA ALA A 36 -9.85 -3.87 2.81
C ALA A 36 -10.14 -3.37 4.23
N SER A 37 -11.00 -4.09 4.96
CA SER A 37 -11.22 -3.87 6.39
C SER A 37 -10.82 -5.11 7.21
N ALA A 38 -10.51 -4.90 8.48
CA ALA A 38 -10.19 -5.97 9.42
C ALA A 38 -11.39 -6.40 10.29
N THR A 39 -12.59 -5.88 10.04
CA THR A 39 -13.77 -6.05 10.93
C THR A 39 -14.07 -7.51 11.23
N LEU A 40 -14.20 -8.36 10.20
CA LEU A 40 -14.50 -9.78 10.37
C LEU A 40 -13.38 -10.53 11.13
N THR A 41 -12.12 -10.17 10.89
CA THR A 41 -10.98 -10.76 11.60
C THR A 41 -11.04 -10.43 13.09
N ARG A 42 -11.31 -9.17 13.43
CA ARG A 42 -11.41 -8.70 14.82
C ARG A 42 -12.59 -9.38 15.54
N GLU A 43 -13.76 -9.40 14.91
CA GLU A 43 -14.97 -10.04 15.47
C GLU A 43 -14.79 -11.54 15.69
N ARG A 44 -14.16 -12.24 14.75
CA ARG A 44 -14.05 -13.70 14.79
C ARG A 44 -12.98 -14.19 15.75
N PHE A 45 -11.89 -13.46 15.89
CA PHE A 45 -10.70 -13.92 16.62
C PHE A 45 -10.40 -13.09 17.87
N ALA A 46 -11.22 -12.07 18.19
CA ALA A 46 -10.92 -11.07 19.21
C ALA A 46 -9.50 -10.48 19.03
N TRP A 47 -9.06 -10.40 17.78
CA TRP A 47 -7.73 -9.93 17.42
C TRP A 47 -7.71 -8.41 17.38
N GLU A 48 -6.65 -7.80 17.94
CA GLU A 48 -6.38 -6.37 17.86
C GLU A 48 -4.96 -6.18 17.31
N PRO A 49 -4.72 -5.30 16.31
CA PRO A 49 -3.37 -5.00 15.87
C PRO A 49 -2.60 -4.32 17.00
N THR A 50 -1.46 -4.89 17.36
CA THR A 50 -0.55 -4.36 18.39
C THR A 50 0.76 -3.81 17.80
N GLY A 51 0.96 -4.01 16.49
CA GLY A 51 2.13 -3.50 15.78
C GLY A 51 1.99 -2.02 15.41
N PRO A 52 3.10 -1.40 14.98
CA PRO A 52 3.09 -0.07 14.39
C PRO A 52 2.24 -0.02 13.11
N THR A 53 1.89 1.19 12.71
CA THR A 53 1.29 1.45 11.41
C THR A 53 2.30 1.20 10.28
N LEU A 54 1.81 0.94 9.07
CA LEU A 54 2.67 0.77 7.89
C LEU A 54 3.59 2.00 7.65
N ALA A 55 3.11 3.21 7.94
CA ALA A 55 3.91 4.42 7.79
C ALA A 55 5.09 4.45 8.77
N GLU A 56 4.85 4.06 10.03
CA GLU A 56 5.89 3.96 11.06
C GLU A 56 6.91 2.88 10.71
N ASP A 57 6.48 1.72 10.22
CA ASP A 57 7.41 0.67 9.80
C ASP A 57 8.30 1.10 8.62
N ILE A 58 7.72 1.79 7.62
CA ILE A 58 8.49 2.32 6.48
C ILE A 58 9.52 3.34 6.97
N ALA A 59 9.13 4.24 7.89
CA ALA A 59 10.04 5.23 8.46
C ALA A 59 11.14 4.60 9.33
N ALA A 60 10.85 3.49 10.00
CA ALA A 60 11.81 2.74 10.81
C ALA A 60 12.80 1.89 9.97
N GLY A 61 12.65 1.86 8.64
CA GLY A 61 13.54 1.14 7.74
C GLY A 61 13.21 -0.35 7.58
N ALA A 62 12.06 -0.82 8.08
CA ALA A 62 11.65 -2.23 7.92
C ALA A 62 11.44 -2.62 6.44
N TYR A 63 11.28 -1.63 5.56
CA TYR A 63 11.04 -1.78 4.13
C TYR A 63 12.16 -1.22 3.22
N SER A 64 13.31 -0.84 3.79
CA SER A 64 14.42 -0.24 3.00
C SER A 64 15.50 -1.23 2.54
N GLY A 65 15.47 -2.49 2.99
CA GLY A 65 16.43 -3.54 2.63
C GLY A 65 17.70 -3.55 3.47
#